data_AF-A0ABF7RQE3-F1
#
_entry.id   AF-A0ABF7RQE3-F1
#
_cell.length_a   1.000
_cell.length_b   1.000
_cell.length_c   1.000
_cell.angle_alpha   90.00
_cell.angle_beta   90.00
_cell.angle_gamma   90.00
#
_symmetry.space_group_name_H-M   'P 1'
#
loop_
_entity.id
_entity.type
_entity.pdbx_description
1 polymer ?
#
loop_
_entity_poly.entity_id
_entity_poly.type
_entity_poly.pdbx_seq_one_letter_code
_entity_poly.pdbx_strand_id
1 'polypeptide(L)'
;MKKQTAGRDKLGDFAPKFAELNDDVLFGEVWSREDKLSARDRSLITCAALMAQGAFPQLKSHMIIGKKNGITQDEMVELITHLAFYCGWPKAWSAFGLAQEVFAD
;
A
#
# COMPACT_ATOMS: atom_id res chain seq x y z
N MET A 1 -11.91 -5.63 7.73
CA MET A 1 -11.40 -6.03 6.39
C MET A 1 -11.97 -7.36 5.91
N LYS A 2 -12.17 -7.56 4.59
CA LYS A 2 -12.42 -8.90 4.01
C LYS A 2 -11.16 -9.76 4.16
N LYS A 3 -11.31 -11.07 4.40
CA LYS A 3 -10.16 -12.00 4.51
C LYS A 3 -9.31 -11.96 3.23
N GLN A 4 -8.00 -11.78 3.38
CA GLN A 4 -7.02 -11.80 2.29
C GLN A 4 -6.50 -13.24 2.10
N THR A 5 -6.41 -13.68 0.83
CA THR A 5 -5.94 -15.03 0.45
C THR A 5 -4.88 -15.00 -0.65
N ALA A 6 -4.48 -13.81 -1.11
CA ALA A 6 -3.57 -13.67 -2.24
C ALA A 6 -2.21 -14.35 -2.04
N GLY A 7 -1.75 -14.50 -0.80
CA GLY A 7 -0.53 -15.24 -0.48
C GLY A 7 -0.67 -16.70 -0.88
N ARG A 8 -1.69 -17.38 -0.36
CA ARG A 8 -1.95 -18.79 -0.68
C ARG A 8 -2.33 -19.00 -2.14
N ASP A 9 -3.15 -18.12 -2.70
CA ASP A 9 -3.63 -18.24 -4.09
C ASP A 9 -2.49 -18.14 -5.11
N LYS A 10 -1.45 -17.34 -4.83
CA LYS A 10 -0.34 -17.10 -5.77
C LYS A 10 0.94 -17.85 -5.46
N LEU A 11 1.21 -18.10 -4.18
CA LEU A 11 2.49 -18.60 -3.68
C LEU A 11 2.34 -19.83 -2.79
N GLY A 12 1.14 -20.41 -2.66
CA GLY A 12 0.88 -21.55 -1.78
C GLY A 12 1.80 -22.74 -2.04
N ASP A 13 2.02 -23.09 -3.31
CA ASP A 13 2.89 -24.23 -3.67
C ASP A 13 4.38 -23.85 -3.66
N PHE A 14 4.71 -22.64 -4.09
CA PHE A 14 6.10 -22.21 -4.28
C PHE A 14 6.77 -21.75 -2.97
N ALA A 15 6.04 -21.01 -2.14
CA ALA A 15 6.52 -20.44 -0.88
C ALA A 15 5.43 -20.52 0.21
N PRO A 16 5.04 -21.74 0.63
CA PRO A 16 3.88 -21.99 1.50
C PRO A 16 3.93 -21.20 2.82
N LYS A 17 5.11 -21.11 3.45
CA LYS A 17 5.22 -20.37 4.71
C LYS A 17 5.07 -18.86 4.52
N PHE A 18 5.58 -18.31 3.42
CA PHE A 18 5.42 -16.89 3.11
C PHE A 18 3.95 -16.58 2.82
N ALA A 19 3.29 -17.44 2.04
CA ALA A 19 1.86 -17.35 1.77
C ALA A 19 1.00 -17.35 3.04
N GLU A 20 1.28 -18.27 3.98
CA GLU A 20 0.64 -18.33 5.28
C GLU A 20 0.84 -17.05 6.09
N LEU A 21 2.09 -16.58 6.24
CA LEU A 21 2.40 -15.37 7.00
C LEU A 21 1.78 -14.11 6.40
N ASN A 22 1.71 -14.02 5.07
CA ASN A 22 1.04 -12.92 4.38
C ASN A 22 -0.45 -12.87 4.73
N ASP A 23 -1.14 -13.99 4.60
CA ASP A 23 -2.59 -14.03 4.74
C ASP A 23 -3.03 -13.97 6.21
N ASP A 24 -2.37 -14.75 7.08
CA ASP A 24 -2.79 -14.92 8.47
C ASP A 24 -2.21 -13.84 9.37
N VAL A 25 -0.91 -13.56 9.28
CA VAL A 25 -0.25 -12.63 10.20
C VAL A 25 -0.35 -11.20 9.68
N LEU A 26 0.15 -10.92 8.47
CA LEU A 26 0.15 -9.56 7.95
C LEU A 26 -1.28 -9.04 7.81
N PHE A 27 -2.12 -9.70 7.02
CA PHE A 27 -3.48 -9.22 6.79
C PHE A 27 -4.49 -9.68 7.86
N GLY A 28 -4.37 -10.90 8.35
CA GLY A 28 -5.30 -11.47 9.35
C GLY A 28 -5.11 -10.91 10.76
N GLU A 29 -3.91 -10.49 11.16
CA GLU A 29 -3.64 -9.96 12.50
C GLU A 29 -3.22 -8.49 12.51
N VAL A 30 -2.24 -8.08 11.69
CA VAL A 30 -1.70 -6.71 11.79
C VAL A 30 -2.63 -5.68 11.17
N TRP A 31 -3.10 -5.92 9.94
CA TRP A 31 -4.03 -5.02 9.26
C TRP A 31 -5.45 -5.05 9.82
N SER A 32 -5.84 -6.15 10.47
CA SER A 32 -7.19 -6.31 11.05
C SER A 32 -7.41 -5.54 12.36
N ARG A 33 -6.34 -5.00 12.97
CA ARG A 33 -6.38 -4.14 14.17
C ARG A 33 -6.89 -2.72 13.86
N GLU A 34 -8.04 -2.65 13.20
CA GLU A 34 -8.71 -1.41 12.76
C GLU A 34 -9.27 -0.61 13.95
N ASP A 35 -9.48 -1.25 15.10
CA ASP A 35 -9.86 -0.60 16.36
C ASP A 35 -8.74 0.26 16.97
N LYS A 36 -7.49 0.05 16.56
CA LYS A 36 -6.31 0.81 17.02
C LYS A 36 -5.83 1.86 16.02
N LEU A 37 -5.88 1.53 14.73
CA LEU A 37 -5.53 2.42 13.64
C LEU A 37 -6.32 2.00 12.41
N SER A 38 -7.03 2.95 11.81
CA SER A 38 -7.94 2.69 10.71
C SER A 38 -7.24 2.08 9.51
N ALA A 39 -7.98 1.32 8.70
CA ALA A 39 -7.45 0.78 7.45
C ALA A 39 -6.97 1.90 6.50
N ARG A 40 -7.62 3.06 6.53
CA ARG A 40 -7.23 4.27 5.80
C ARG A 40 -5.84 4.74 6.21
N ASP A 41 -5.61 4.94 7.52
CA ASP A 41 -4.33 5.49 8.00
C ASP A 41 -3.20 4.47 7.87
N ARG A 42 -3.48 3.17 8.04
CA ARG A 42 -2.53 2.09 7.71
C ARG A 42 -2.11 2.12 6.25
N SER A 43 -3.07 2.32 5.34
CA SER A 43 -2.77 2.48 3.91
C SER A 43 -1.91 3.71 3.65
N LEU A 44 -2.19 4.83 4.29
CA LEU A 44 -1.43 6.07 4.10
C LEU A 44 0.04 5.89 4.53
N ILE A 45 0.25 5.34 5.74
CA ILE A 45 1.60 5.05 6.27
C ILE A 45 2.33 4.02 5.40
N THR A 46 1.63 3.00 4.91
CA THR A 46 2.23 1.99 4.03
C THR A 46 2.65 2.60 2.69
N CYS A 47 1.83 3.45 2.09
CA CYS A 47 2.20 4.18 0.86
C CYS A 47 3.41 5.08 1.09
N ALA A 48 3.45 5.80 2.22
CA ALA A 48 4.60 6.62 2.58
C ALA A 48 5.90 5.80 2.69
N ALA A 49 5.85 4.65 3.38
CA ALA A 49 7.00 3.77 3.54
C ALA A 49 7.48 3.20 2.19
N LEU A 50 6.55 2.74 1.34
CA LEU A 50 6.89 2.18 0.03
C LEU A 50 7.44 3.23 -0.94
N MET A 51 6.89 4.46 -0.90
CA MET A 51 7.44 5.60 -1.65
C MET A 51 8.87 5.90 -1.18
N ALA A 52 9.09 6.00 0.14
CA ALA A 52 10.40 6.28 0.70
C ALA A 52 11.46 5.23 0.31
N GLN A 53 11.07 3.96 0.24
CA GLN A 53 11.93 2.85 -0.19
C GLN A 53 12.15 2.81 -1.72
N GLY A 54 11.28 3.42 -2.52
CA GLY A 54 11.27 3.27 -3.98
C GLY A 54 10.70 1.92 -4.44
N ALA A 55 9.88 1.26 -3.61
CA ALA A 55 9.23 -0.02 -3.90
C ALA A 55 7.98 0.16 -4.77
N PHE A 56 8.17 0.70 -5.98
CA PHE A 56 7.09 1.19 -6.85
C PHE A 56 6.02 0.15 -7.25
N PRO A 57 6.35 -1.13 -7.56
CA PRO A 57 5.33 -2.13 -7.85
C PRO A 57 4.37 -2.38 -6.68
N GLN A 58 4.92 -2.42 -5.47
CA GLN A 58 4.15 -2.54 -4.23
C GLN A 58 3.39 -1.25 -3.93
N LEU A 59 4.01 -0.08 -4.15
CA LEU A 59 3.37 1.22 -3.96
C LEU A 59 2.08 1.31 -4.80
N LYS A 60 2.11 0.97 -6.09
CA LYS A 60 0.91 0.97 -6.94
C LYS A 60 -0.20 0.09 -6.37
N SER A 61 0.16 -1.12 -5.91
CA SER A 61 -0.79 -2.06 -5.30
C SER A 61 -1.43 -1.48 -4.04
N HIS A 62 -0.64 -0.80 -3.20
CA HIS A 62 -1.12 -0.17 -1.96
C HIS A 62 -1.86 1.15 -2.18
N MET A 63 -1.60 1.89 -3.27
CA MET A 63 -2.42 3.04 -3.68
C MET A 63 -3.84 2.59 -4.02
N ILE A 64 -4.01 1.47 -4.74
CA ILE A 64 -5.32 0.89 -5.06
C ILE A 64 -6.06 0.49 -3.77
N ILE A 65 -5.36 -0.14 -2.82
CA ILE A 65 -5.93 -0.50 -1.50
C ILE A 65 -6.29 0.77 -0.72
N GLY A 66 -5.41 1.79 -0.74
CA GLY A 66 -5.63 3.07 -0.08
C GLY A 66 -6.87 3.79 -0.59
N LYS A 67 -7.04 3.86 -1.91
CA LYS A 67 -8.24 4.41 -2.56
C LYS A 67 -9.51 3.69 -2.09
N LYS A 68 -9.50 2.35 -2.05
CA LYS A 68 -10.63 1.54 -1.53
C LYS A 68 -10.90 1.77 -0.04
N ASN A 69 -9.86 2.10 0.73
CA ASN A 69 -9.95 2.44 2.15
C ASN A 69 -10.28 3.93 2.40
N GLY A 70 -10.52 4.72 1.34
CA GLY A 70 -10.97 6.10 1.45
C GLY A 70 -9.88 7.17 1.42
N ILE A 71 -8.65 6.84 0.99
CA ILE A 71 -7.65 7.87 0.67
C ILE A 71 -8.07 8.58 -0.62
N THR A 72 -8.14 9.90 -0.57
CA THR A 72 -8.52 10.72 -1.73
C THR A 72 -7.34 10.93 -2.69
N GLN A 73 -7.64 11.37 -3.92
CA GLN A 73 -6.60 11.78 -4.86
C GLN A 73 -5.74 12.91 -4.27
N ASP A 74 -6.37 13.93 -3.69
CA ASP A 74 -5.67 15.08 -3.09
C ASP A 74 -4.73 14.63 -1.96
N GLU A 75 -5.16 13.73 -1.10
CA GLU A 75 -4.34 13.19 -0.02
C GLU A 75 -3.13 12.40 -0.53
N MET A 76 -3.29 11.64 -1.62
CA MET A 76 -2.18 10.94 -2.26
C MET A 76 -1.19 11.91 -2.91
N VAL A 77 -1.70 12.96 -3.57
CA VAL A 77 -0.88 14.02 -4.16
C VAL A 77 -0.07 14.74 -3.07
N GLU A 78 -0.69 15.10 -1.96
CA GLU A 78 -0.02 15.72 -0.82
C GLU A 78 1.02 14.80 -0.19
N LEU A 79 0.73 13.50 -0.02
CA LEU A 79 1.72 12.53 0.47
C LEU A 79 2.96 12.48 -0.42
N ILE A 80 2.79 12.36 -1.74
CA ILE A 80 3.91 12.28 -2.67
C ILE A 80 4.70 13.59 -2.69
N THR A 81 3.99 14.72 -2.70
CA THR A 81 4.60 16.06 -2.69
C THR A 81 5.41 16.29 -1.43
N HIS A 82 4.85 15.98 -0.26
CA HIS A 82 5.53 16.13 1.01
C HIS A 82 6.79 15.25 1.07
N LEU A 83 6.67 13.98 0.67
CA LEU A 83 7.80 13.05 0.68
C LEU A 83 8.85 13.34 -0.40
N ALA A 84 8.56 14.13 -1.43
CA ALA A 84 9.57 14.55 -2.40
C ALA A 84 10.75 15.29 -1.72
N PHE A 85 10.45 16.07 -0.67
CA PHE A 85 11.46 16.81 0.11
C PHE A 85 12.30 15.91 1.03
N TYR A 86 11.73 14.81 1.53
CA TYR A 86 12.40 13.93 2.50
C TYR A 86 13.02 12.68 1.85
N CYS A 87 12.47 12.23 0.73
CA CYS A 87 12.81 10.96 0.09
C CYS A 87 13.39 11.13 -1.32
N GLY A 88 13.35 12.35 -1.86
CA GLY A 88 13.99 12.76 -3.11
C GLY A 88 13.03 12.91 -4.29
N TRP A 89 13.28 13.96 -5.07
CA TRP A 89 12.48 14.33 -6.25
C TRP A 89 12.30 13.21 -7.30
N PRO A 90 13.34 12.39 -7.64
CA PRO A 90 13.17 11.31 -8.62
C PRO A 90 12.13 10.28 -8.21
N LYS A 91 12.03 9.95 -6.91
CA LYS A 91 11.02 8.99 -6.43
C LYS A 91 9.61 9.56 -6.53
N ALA A 92 9.45 10.86 -6.32
CA ALA A 92 8.16 11.54 -6.47
C ALA A 92 7.70 11.50 -7.93
N TRP A 93 8.58 11.77 -8.89
CA TRP A 93 8.27 11.64 -10.33
C TRP A 93 7.79 10.25 -10.71
N SER A 94 8.46 9.20 -10.21
CA SER A 94 8.02 7.82 -10.43
C SER A 94 6.68 7.53 -9.76
N ALA A 95 6.45 8.03 -8.55
CA ALA A 95 5.20 7.81 -7.80
C ALA A 95 3.99 8.52 -8.43
N PHE A 96 4.16 9.74 -8.97
CA PHE A 96 3.06 10.48 -9.59
C PHE A 96 2.49 9.80 -10.82
N GLY A 97 3.34 9.18 -11.67
CA GLY A 97 2.84 8.40 -12.81
C GLY A 97 1.91 7.25 -12.37
N LEU A 98 2.27 6.56 -11.29
CA LEU A 98 1.43 5.50 -10.72
C LEU A 98 0.14 6.06 -10.11
N ALA A 99 0.22 7.20 -9.42
CA ALA A 99 -0.94 7.85 -8.84
C ALA A 99 -1.94 8.28 -9.92
N GLN A 100 -1.48 8.86 -11.03
CA GLN A 100 -2.34 9.18 -12.17
C GLN A 100 -3.07 7.94 -12.68
N GLU A 101 -2.39 6.82 -12.88
CA GLU A 101 -3.02 5.58 -13.34
C GLU A 101 -4.07 5.04 -12.34
N VAL A 102 -3.82 5.13 -11.03
CA VAL A 102 -4.73 4.59 -10.00
C VAL A 102 -5.95 5.48 -9.77
N PHE A 103 -5.82 6.79 -9.98
CA PHE A 103 -6.86 7.77 -9.72
C PHE A 103 -7.56 8.29 -11.00
N ALA A 104 -7.24 7.78 -12.18
CA ALA A 104 -7.84 8.16 -13.47
C ALA A 104 -9.32 7.73 -13.69
N ASP A 105 -10.13 7.66 -12.63
CA ASP A 105 -11.57 7.39 -12.72
C ASP A 105 -12.38 8.68 -12.95
#